data_AF-A0ABD3WI09-F1
#
_entry.id   AF-A0ABD3WI09-F1
#
_cell.length_a   1.000
_cell.length_b   1.000
_cell.length_c   1.000
_cell.angle_alpha   90.00
_cell.angle_beta   90.00
_cell.angle_gamma   90.00
#
_symmetry.space_group_name_H-M   'P 1'
#
loop_
_entity.id
_entity.type
_entity.pdbx_description
1 polymer ?
#
loop_
_entity_poly.entity_id
_entity_poly.type
_entity_poly.pdbx_seq_one_letter_code
_entity_poly.pdbx_strand_id
1 'polypeptide(L)'
;MRDCQNIFMWLMEDLAENACKDKQPASNNRLVEMFHSRMDKVSVTRILEDFVKLKGFIRVLICTVAFGIGIQVEDIDVVVHWGVENTVLSYWQEVGRCSQDGHKGYGL
;
A
#
# COMPACT_ATOMS: atom_id res chain seq x y z
N MET A 1 2.00 -3.59 14.09
CA MET A 1 1.74 -2.13 13.93
C MET A 1 3.02 -1.33 13.90
N ARG A 2 3.97 -1.55 14.82
CA ARG A 2 5.29 -0.89 14.77
C ARG A 2 6.03 -1.18 13.47
N ASP A 3 5.91 -2.40 12.94
CA ASP A 3 6.64 -2.80 11.73
C ASP A 3 6.19 -2.02 10.49
N CYS A 4 4.89 -1.85 10.28
CA CYS A 4 4.36 -1.02 9.19
C CYS A 4 4.84 0.43 9.28
N GLN A 5 4.82 1.02 10.49
CA GLN A 5 5.34 2.37 10.69
C GLN A 5 6.85 2.44 10.44
N ASN A 6 7.62 1.45 10.86
CA ASN A 6 9.07 1.40 10.65
C ASN A 6 9.42 1.26 9.17
N ILE A 7 8.75 0.38 8.43
CA ILE A 7 8.95 0.21 6.98
C ILE A 7 8.59 1.49 6.25
N PHE A 8 7.47 2.12 6.64
CA PHE A 8 7.07 3.40 6.07
C PHE A 8 8.11 4.49 6.30
N MET A 9 8.58 4.66 7.54
CA MET A 9 9.60 5.66 7.84
C MET A 9 10.91 5.39 7.09
N TRP A 10 11.35 4.14 7.07
CA TRP A 10 12.55 3.73 6.34
C TRP A 10 12.43 4.00 4.84
N LEU A 11 11.30 3.63 4.22
CA LEU A 11 11.09 3.84 2.79
C LEU A 11 10.99 5.33 2.44
N MET A 12 10.35 6.12 3.30
CA MET A 12 10.28 7.58 3.13
C MET A 12 11.66 8.24 3.27
N GLU A 13 12.52 7.74 4.16
CA GLU A 13 13.90 8.22 4.32
C GLU A 13 14.76 7.85 3.11
N ASP A 14 14.69 6.60 2.65
CA ASP A 14 15.45 6.10 1.51
C ASP A 14 15.07 6.78 0.18
N LEU A 15 13.77 6.94 -0.06
CA LEU A 15 13.27 7.60 -1.28
C LEU A 15 13.36 9.13 -1.20
N ALA A 16 13.37 9.71 0.01
CA ALA A 16 13.38 11.15 0.27
C ALA A 16 12.37 11.91 -0.62
N GLU A 17 12.84 12.86 -1.44
CA GLU A 17 12.00 13.64 -2.35
C GLU A 17 11.29 12.79 -3.41
N ASN A 18 11.85 11.63 -3.79
CA ASN A 18 11.25 10.73 -4.76
C ASN A 18 10.01 10.01 -4.21
N ALA A 19 9.79 10.04 -2.89
CA ALA A 19 8.55 9.56 -2.28
C ALA A 19 7.38 10.51 -2.50
N CYS A 20 7.60 11.69 -3.09
CA CYS A 20 6.58 12.71 -3.31
C CYS A 20 6.43 13.03 -4.80
N LYS A 21 5.21 13.38 -5.19
CA LYS A 21 4.95 13.83 -6.56
C LYS A 21 5.68 15.15 -6.81
N ASP A 22 6.26 15.30 -7.99
CA ASP A 22 7.01 16.51 -8.39
C ASP A 22 8.14 16.90 -7.42
N LYS A 23 8.61 15.95 -6.60
CA LYS A 23 9.65 16.16 -5.57
C LYS A 23 9.30 17.21 -4.52
N GLN A 24 8.01 17.47 -4.32
CA GLN A 24 7.54 18.42 -3.32
C GLN A 24 7.07 17.71 -2.05
N PRO A 25 7.84 17.76 -0.95
CA PRO A 25 7.50 17.08 0.29
C PRO A 25 6.31 17.75 0.96
N ALA A 26 5.13 17.17 0.79
CA ALA A 26 3.90 17.56 1.46
C ALA A 26 3.10 16.33 1.87
N SER A 27 2.34 16.43 2.96
CA SER A 27 1.67 15.28 3.55
C SER A 27 0.55 14.69 2.68
N ASN A 28 0.00 15.51 1.80
CA ASN A 28 -1.03 15.18 0.82
C ASN A 28 -0.45 14.96 -0.60
N ASN A 29 0.87 14.89 -0.74
CA ASN A 29 1.55 14.81 -2.04
C ASN A 29 2.55 13.63 -2.09
N ARG A 30 2.32 12.59 -1.29
CA ARG A 30 3.16 11.40 -1.23
C ARG A 30 2.70 10.33 -2.22
N LEU A 31 3.66 9.67 -2.86
CA LEU A 31 3.49 8.45 -3.65
C LEU A 31 3.44 7.19 -2.77
N VAL A 32 3.94 7.29 -1.53
CA VAL A 32 3.99 6.21 -0.55
C VAL A 32 3.11 6.57 0.65
N GLU A 33 2.21 5.67 1.05
CA GLU A 33 1.38 5.85 2.24
C GLU A 33 1.32 4.57 3.08
N MET A 34 1.02 4.74 4.37
CA MET A 34 0.67 3.64 5.26
C MET A 34 -0.83 3.56 5.49
N PHE A 35 -1.35 2.35 5.70
CA PHE A 35 -2.76 2.11 5.94
C PHE A 35 -2.95 1.09 7.07
N HIS A 36 -3.67 1.49 8.13
CA HIS A 36 -4.02 0.59 9.23
C HIS A 36 -5.29 1.05 9.97
N SER A 37 -5.90 0.14 10.73
CA SER A 37 -7.19 0.34 11.43
C SER A 37 -7.23 1.51 12.43
N ARG A 38 -6.08 1.98 12.93
CA ARG A 38 -5.99 3.10 13.88
C ARG A 38 -5.84 4.48 13.24
N MET A 39 -5.91 4.60 11.91
CA MET A 39 -5.87 5.91 11.25
C MET A 39 -7.20 6.63 11.38
N ASP A 40 -7.17 7.97 11.35
CA ASP A 40 -8.39 8.76 11.34
C ASP A 40 -9.16 8.58 10.02
N LYS A 41 -10.47 8.80 10.06
CA LYS A 41 -11.35 8.60 8.89
C LYS A 41 -10.99 9.50 7.72
N VAL A 42 -10.46 10.71 7.96
CA VAL A 42 -10.13 11.66 6.88
C VAL A 42 -8.93 11.13 6.10
N SER A 43 -7.89 10.70 6.81
CA SER A 43 -6.70 10.08 6.20
C SER A 43 -7.04 8.79 5.47
N VAL A 44 -7.85 7.91 6.07
CA VAL A 44 -8.31 6.67 5.44
C VAL A 44 -9.03 6.93 4.13
N THR A 45 -10.00 7.85 4.12
CA THR A 45 -10.76 8.19 2.90
C THR A 45 -9.81 8.72 1.82
N ARG A 46 -8.95 9.69 2.15
CA ARG A 46 -7.99 10.24 1.18
C ARG A 46 -7.10 9.18 0.56
N ILE A 47 -6.49 8.33 1.40
CA ILE A 47 -5.57 7.29 0.93
C ILE A 47 -6.29 6.31 0.02
N LEU A 48 -7.51 5.89 0.36
CA LEU A 48 -8.30 5.00 -0.50
C LEU A 48 -8.69 5.67 -1.81
N GLU A 49 -9.06 6.96 -1.79
CA GLU A 49 -9.37 7.69 -3.02
C GLU A 49 -8.15 7.85 -3.93
N ASP A 50 -6.98 8.13 -3.37
CA ASP A 50 -5.73 8.37 -4.10
C ASP A 50 -4.99 7.07 -4.48
N PHE A 51 -5.33 5.92 -3.88
CA PHE A 51 -4.74 4.62 -4.20
C PHE A 51 -5.64 3.77 -5.10
N VAL A 52 -6.95 3.79 -4.89
CA VAL A 52 -7.89 2.90 -5.61
C VAL A 52 -8.41 3.52 -6.91
N LYS A 53 -8.56 4.86 -6.98
CA LYS A 53 -9.09 5.49 -8.20
C LYS A 53 -8.00 5.60 -9.25
N LEU A 54 -8.36 5.40 -10.52
CA LEU A 54 -7.47 5.59 -11.70
C LEU A 54 -6.79 6.97 -11.78
N LYS A 55 -7.36 8.01 -11.15
CA LYS A 55 -6.78 9.38 -11.10
C LYS A 55 -5.88 9.60 -9.87
N GLY A 56 -5.82 8.63 -8.99
CA GLY A 56 -4.96 8.62 -7.83
C GLY A 56 -3.49 8.57 -8.22
N PHE A 57 -2.63 9.04 -7.32
CA PHE A 57 -1.18 9.10 -7.54
C PHE A 57 -0.39 8.34 -6.48
N ILE A 58 -1.03 7.76 -5.46
CA ILE A 58 -0.34 6.86 -4.53
C ILE A 58 0.03 5.61 -5.32
N ARG A 59 1.32 5.25 -5.27
CA ARG A 59 1.89 4.09 -5.98
C ARG A 59 2.22 2.95 -5.05
N VAL A 60 2.52 3.23 -3.79
CA VAL A 60 2.90 2.22 -2.80
C VAL A 60 2.06 2.39 -1.55
N LEU A 61 1.42 1.31 -1.13
CA LEU A 61 0.66 1.27 0.11
C LEU A 61 1.21 0.20 1.05
N ILE A 62 1.58 0.60 2.27
CA ILE A 62 2.11 -0.29 3.31
C ILE A 62 0.99 -0.58 4.32
N CYS A 63 0.65 -1.85 4.53
CA CYS A 63 -0.42 -2.25 5.44
C CYS A 63 -0.04 -3.47 6.28
N THR A 64 -0.68 -3.65 7.45
CA THR A 64 -0.34 -4.71 8.42
C THR A 64 -1.07 -6.04 8.24
N VAL A 65 -2.15 -6.05 7.47
CA VAL A 65 -2.94 -7.22 7.09
C VAL A 65 -3.55 -6.84 5.75
N ALA A 66 -3.46 -7.69 4.74
CA ALA A 66 -4.02 -7.43 3.42
C ALA A 66 -5.51 -7.09 3.53
N PHE A 67 -5.82 -5.80 3.54
CA PHE A 67 -7.16 -5.21 3.45
C PHE A 67 -8.30 -6.15 3.85
N GLY A 68 -8.45 -6.44 5.14
CA GLY A 68 -9.62 -7.18 5.67
C GLY A 68 -10.95 -6.42 5.54
N ILE A 69 -11.05 -5.44 4.65
CA ILE A 69 -12.10 -4.41 4.58
C ILE A 69 -12.97 -4.57 3.31
N GLY A 70 -12.86 -5.68 2.59
CA GLY A 70 -13.69 -5.92 1.39
C GLY A 70 -13.47 -4.91 0.26
N ILE A 71 -12.34 -4.19 0.29
CA ILE A 71 -11.95 -3.26 -0.77
C ILE A 71 -11.22 -4.08 -1.84
N GLN A 72 -11.80 -4.08 -3.04
CA GLN A 72 -11.19 -4.61 -4.25
C GLN A 72 -10.44 -3.45 -4.91
N VAL A 73 -9.13 -3.60 -5.00
CA VAL A 73 -8.27 -2.70 -5.77
C VAL A 73 -7.94 -3.46 -7.04
N GLU A 74 -8.48 -2.99 -8.15
CA GLU A 74 -8.13 -3.48 -9.48
C GLU A 74 -6.76 -2.89 -9.86
N ASP A 75 -6.01 -3.56 -10.74
CA ASP A 75 -4.69 -3.07 -11.24
C ASP A 75 -3.56 -3.00 -10.18
N ILE A 76 -3.43 -4.05 -9.35
CA ILE A 76 -2.24 -4.24 -8.51
C ILE A 76 -1.19 -5.05 -9.28
N ASP A 77 -0.06 -4.40 -9.58
CA ASP A 77 1.10 -5.03 -10.22
C ASP A 77 1.88 -5.96 -9.28
N VAL A 78 2.09 -5.52 -8.03
CA VAL A 78 3.01 -6.19 -7.10
C VAL A 78 2.43 -6.22 -5.70
N VAL A 79 2.48 -7.40 -5.07
CA VAL A 79 2.23 -7.58 -3.64
C VAL A 79 3.52 -8.09 -3.00
N VAL A 80 4.01 -7.37 -1.99
CA VAL A 80 5.20 -7.78 -1.22
C VAL A 80 4.75 -8.10 0.20
N HIS A 81 4.96 -9.34 0.63
CA HIS A 81 4.68 -9.76 2.00
C HIS A 81 5.93 -9.56 2.87
N TRP A 82 5.83 -8.70 3.89
CA TRP A 82 6.95 -8.43 4.79
C TRP A 82 6.89 -9.29 6.05
N GLY A 83 7.76 -10.29 6.11
CA GLY A 83 7.86 -11.24 7.24
C GLY A 83 7.24 -12.60 6.91
N VAL A 84 7.16 -13.46 7.94
CA VAL A 84 6.60 -14.82 7.79
C VAL A 84 5.13 -14.79 8.15
N GLU A 85 4.30 -15.33 7.27
CA GLU A 85 2.87 -15.48 7.52
C GLU A 85 2.57 -16.55 8.58
N ASN A 86 1.45 -16.37 9.28
CA ASN A 86 0.98 -17.38 10.22
C ASN A 86 0.53 -18.66 9.49
N THR A 87 0.04 -18.52 8.25
CA THR A 87 -0.42 -19.64 7.44
C THR A 87 -0.14 -19.43 5.96
N VAL A 88 0.02 -20.53 5.22
CA VAL A 88 0.12 -20.50 3.75
C VAL A 88 -1.14 -19.89 3.13
N LEU A 89 -2.33 -20.17 3.69
CA LEU A 89 -3.58 -19.64 3.14
C LEU A 89 -3.64 -18.11 3.22
N SER A 90 -3.17 -17.52 4.31
CA SER A 90 -3.06 -16.06 4.48
C SER A 90 -2.20 -15.48 3.36
N TYR A 91 -0.97 -15.97 3.20
CA TYR A 91 -0.07 -15.55 2.12
C TYR A 91 -0.75 -15.61 0.73
N TRP A 92 -1.41 -16.72 0.42
CA TRP A 92 -2.09 -16.90 -0.86
C TRP A 92 -3.23 -15.91 -1.08
N GLN A 93 -3.99 -15.58 -0.04
CA GLN A 93 -5.06 -14.57 -0.12
C GLN A 93 -4.51 -13.15 -0.29
N GLU A 94 -3.37 -12.85 0.34
CA GLU A 94 -2.74 -11.53 0.23
C GLU A 94 -2.17 -11.31 -1.17
N VAL A 95 -1.36 -12.27 -1.65
CA VAL A 95 -0.72 -12.21 -2.97
C VAL A 95 -1.73 -12.33 -4.11
N GLY A 96 -2.82 -13.08 -3.95
CA GLY A 96 -3.86 -13.26 -4.97
C GLY A 96 -4.63 -11.99 -5.36
N ARG A 97 -4.28 -10.84 -4.78
CA ARG A 97 -4.80 -9.51 -5.14
C ARG A 97 -4.12 -8.91 -6.36
N CYS A 98 -2.93 -9.39 -6.74
CA CYS A 98 -2.29 -8.93 -7.98
C CYS A 98 -3.01 -9.50 -9.22
N SER A 99 -2.88 -8.83 -10.36
CA SER A 99 -3.20 -9.40 -11.69
C SER A 99 -4.65 -9.77 -11.98
N GLN A 100 -5.63 -9.08 -11.38
CA GLN A 100 -7.05 -9.35 -11.68
C GLN A 100 -7.47 -8.97 -13.11
N ASP A 101 -6.70 -8.12 -13.77
CA ASP A 101 -6.94 -7.57 -15.11
C ASP A 101 -6.25 -8.34 -16.26
N GLY A 102 -5.56 -9.44 -15.95
CA GLY A 102 -4.85 -10.25 -16.94
C GLY A 102 -3.44 -9.74 -17.27
N HIS A 103 -2.93 -8.73 -16.56
CA HIS A 103 -1.52 -8.33 -16.63
C HIS A 103 -0.63 -9.18 -15.71
N LYS A 104 0.66 -9.30 -16.05
CA LYS A 104 1.62 -10.04 -15.22
C LYS A 104 1.88 -9.27 -13.94
N GLY A 105 1.52 -9.86 -12.81
CA GLY A 105 1.85 -9.34 -11.49
C GLY A 105 2.77 -10.29 -10.73
N TYR A 106 3.37 -9.75 -9.68
CA TYR A 106 4.40 -10.42 -8.91
C TYR A 106 4.00 -10.47 -7.44
N GLY A 107 4.02 -11.67 -6.87
CA GLY A 107 3.96 -11.89 -5.43
C GLY A 107 5.35 -12.20 -4.89
N LEU A 108 5.81 -11.42 -3.91
CA LEU A 108 7.11 -11.60 -3.25
C LEU A 108 6.91 -11.91 -1.77
#